data_AF-A0AAW1WPR8-F1
#
_entry.id   AF-A0AAW1WPR8-F1
#
_cell.length_a   1.000
_cell.length_b   1.000
_cell.length_c   1.000
_cell.angle_alpha   90.00
_cell.angle_beta   90.00
_cell.angle_gamma   90.00
#
_symmetry.space_group_name_H-M   'P 1'
#
loop_
_entity.id
_entity.type
_entity.pdbx_description
1 polymer ?
#
loop_
_entity_poly.entity_id
_entity_poly.type
_entity_poly.pdbx_seq_one_letter_code
_entity_poly.pdbx_strand_id
1 'polypeptide(L)'
;MDEASSSSSTQTKSEGKQLKTTAGGGLFSLINDDLLHNILARLPALSFASAACVSKSWSQICSRILSRPKFASALSLHPSLAVAWEEVTEKVLAEPIRPHFIIANVGSGFRLFDIRKLILNKFDALTRAIIEVKWDGVSGDVSDEDCSIPAEDGNYGIVLTVGFVPGLKVDAIPAVINKCKDVGTWDIQFSFVHCQFLEPREVFINKFLMDIKDYTASISDCTAPVGIIMFGDGCTNMRPVVNALDYALPKETVIVGDEKGRFLYRSENESRNVCGSAKYFSVLFALIFARDKDNCGIGDIQFQIALSEGVATVGPRYKAVSVRASTSDSTWLTARREGHPEILDGQRILNDINDELENHADSSDLYIGVIKRRSISTGSEKHKLVTSLDFHGVIGSPYCVILMYEYLSALDH
;
A
#
# COMPACT_ATOMS: atom_id res chain seq x y z
N MET A 1 24.73 -26.13 85.21
CA MET A 1 24.62 -27.15 84.16
C MET A 1 25.96 -27.23 83.48
N ASP A 2 26.88 -27.92 84.18
CA ASP A 2 27.65 -29.09 83.73
C ASP A 2 28.15 -29.04 82.29
N GLU A 3 29.47 -28.90 82.15
CA GLU A 3 30.38 -30.00 81.77
C GLU A 3 30.36 -30.24 80.25
N ALA A 4 31.42 -30.63 79.57
CA ALA A 4 32.86 -30.68 79.76
C ALA A 4 33.34 -31.32 78.44
N SER A 5 34.56 -30.97 78.00
CA SER A 5 35.42 -31.87 77.20
C SER A 5 34.94 -32.18 75.76
N SER A 6 35.74 -32.48 74.74
CA SER A 6 37.17 -32.73 74.58
C SER A 6 37.44 -32.99 73.10
N SER A 7 38.56 -32.47 72.61
CA SER A 7 39.53 -33.01 71.63
C SER A 7 39.17 -34.16 70.66
N SER A 8 39.58 -33.98 69.39
CA SER A 8 40.37 -34.93 68.54
C SER A 8 40.38 -34.38 67.09
N SER A 9 41.51 -34.03 66.45
CA SER A 9 42.46 -34.90 65.71
C SER A 9 41.73 -35.83 64.69
N THR A 10 42.11 -36.05 63.42
CA THR A 10 43.38 -35.91 62.69
C THR A 10 43.10 -36.11 61.18
N GLN A 11 43.96 -35.52 60.34
CA GLN A 11 44.59 -36.09 59.14
C GLN A 11 43.80 -36.55 57.87
N THR A 12 44.21 -35.88 56.78
CA THR A 12 44.57 -36.41 55.44
C THR A 12 43.52 -37.04 54.52
N LYS A 13 43.35 -36.43 53.34
CA LYS A 13 43.81 -37.04 52.08
C LYS A 13 43.87 -36.02 50.94
N SER A 14 45.01 -36.03 50.26
CA SER A 14 45.22 -35.46 48.93
C SER A 14 44.32 -36.13 47.91
N GLU A 15 43.86 -35.40 46.88
CA GLU A 15 43.77 -35.97 45.53
C GLU A 15 43.57 -34.90 44.45
N GLY A 16 44.47 -34.95 43.47
CA GLY A 16 44.09 -34.89 42.05
C GLY A 16 43.54 -33.59 41.49
N LYS A 17 44.45 -32.78 40.92
CA LYS A 17 44.11 -31.90 39.79
C LYS A 17 43.42 -32.72 38.69
N GLN A 18 42.11 -32.53 38.52
CA GLN A 18 41.45 -32.80 37.24
C GLN A 18 41.52 -31.54 36.38
N LEU A 19 42.34 -31.61 35.34
CA LEU A 19 42.39 -30.65 34.24
C LEU A 19 41.03 -30.70 33.53
N LYS A 20 40.17 -29.70 33.75
CA LYS A 20 38.92 -29.56 33.01
C LYS A 20 39.22 -28.78 31.72
N THR A 21 39.40 -29.53 30.66
CA THR A 21 39.51 -29.06 29.27
C THR A 21 38.30 -28.18 28.95
N THR A 22 38.50 -26.86 28.91
CA THR A 22 37.54 -25.89 28.40
C THR A 22 37.92 -25.60 26.95
N ALA A 23 37.49 -26.47 26.05
CA ALA A 23 37.54 -26.24 24.61
C ALA A 23 36.13 -26.42 24.06
N GLY A 24 35.46 -25.30 23.79
CA GLY A 24 34.07 -25.25 23.33
C GLY A 24 33.39 -23.90 23.57
N GLY A 25 33.97 -23.04 24.41
CA GLY A 25 33.50 -21.68 24.65
C GLY A 25 34.00 -20.68 23.60
N GLY A 26 33.20 -20.48 22.55
CA GLY A 26 32.97 -19.17 21.94
C GLY A 26 34.15 -18.45 21.28
N LEU A 27 34.51 -18.83 20.05
CA LEU A 27 35.28 -17.95 19.15
C LEU A 27 34.60 -16.57 18.96
N PHE A 28 33.26 -16.53 19.12
CA PHE A 28 32.44 -15.32 18.99
C PHE A 28 32.34 -14.47 20.26
N SER A 29 32.74 -14.95 21.45
CA SER A 29 32.74 -14.10 22.66
C SER A 29 33.94 -13.15 22.72
N LEU A 30 34.88 -13.28 21.77
CA LEU A 30 36.08 -12.44 21.60
C LEU A 30 35.95 -11.44 20.45
N ILE A 31 34.89 -11.51 19.65
CA ILE A 31 34.65 -10.58 18.54
C ILE A 31 34.09 -9.27 19.12
N ASN A 32 34.76 -8.16 18.84
CA ASN A 32 34.26 -6.82 19.17
C ASN A 32 32.88 -6.59 18.50
N ASP A 33 31.95 -5.98 19.23
CA ASP A 33 30.60 -5.65 18.77
C ASP A 33 30.60 -4.91 17.41
N ASP A 34 31.60 -4.06 17.15
CA ASP A 34 31.74 -3.35 15.87
C ASP A 34 32.04 -4.29 14.69
N LEU A 35 32.87 -5.31 14.93
CA LEU A 35 33.22 -6.29 13.90
C LEU A 35 32.05 -7.23 13.66
N LEU A 36 31.34 -7.63 14.71
CA LEU A 36 30.12 -8.41 14.60
C LEU A 36 29.02 -7.63 13.86
N HIS A 37 28.83 -6.34 14.18
CA HIS A 37 27.92 -5.46 13.45
C HIS A 37 28.23 -5.44 11.95
N ASN A 38 29.51 -5.25 11.57
CA ASN A 38 29.92 -5.22 10.16
C ASN A 38 29.69 -6.55 9.43
N ILE A 39 29.87 -7.69 10.10
CA ILE A 39 29.57 -9.01 9.52
C ILE A 39 28.06 -9.16 9.33
N LEU A 40 27.27 -8.88 10.37
CA LEU A 40 25.81 -9.05 10.35
C LEU A 40 25.15 -8.11 9.33
N ALA A 41 25.64 -6.88 9.20
CA ALA A 41 25.11 -5.90 8.24
C ALA A 41 25.26 -6.31 6.77
N ARG A 42 26.10 -7.30 6.46
CA ARG A 42 26.35 -7.82 5.11
C ARG A 42 25.64 -9.14 4.82
N LEU A 43 24.88 -9.67 5.78
CA LEU A 43 24.18 -10.93 5.59
C LEU A 43 22.93 -10.72 4.72
N PRO A 44 22.59 -11.67 3.84
CA PRO A 44 21.27 -11.72 3.23
C PRO A 44 20.17 -11.81 4.29
N ALA A 45 18.97 -11.35 3.94
CA ALA A 45 17.85 -11.23 4.88
C ALA A 45 17.56 -12.52 5.68
N LEU A 46 17.62 -13.68 5.03
CA LEU A 46 17.34 -14.96 5.67
C LEU A 46 18.40 -15.32 6.73
N SER A 47 19.68 -15.23 6.37
CA SER A 47 20.79 -15.48 7.30
C SER A 47 20.82 -14.46 8.43
N PHE A 48 20.47 -13.21 8.13
CA PHE A 48 20.33 -12.14 9.11
C PHE A 48 19.21 -12.43 10.12
N ALA A 49 18.06 -12.91 9.67
CA ALA A 49 16.96 -13.30 10.54
C ALA A 49 17.36 -14.45 11.47
N SER A 50 18.06 -15.48 10.96
CA SER A 50 18.61 -16.55 11.79
C SER A 50 19.61 -16.02 12.82
N ALA A 51 20.50 -15.10 12.42
CA ALA A 51 21.47 -14.46 13.31
C ALA A 51 20.79 -13.71 14.46
N ALA A 52 19.68 -13.01 14.20
CA ALA A 52 18.92 -12.29 15.22
C ALA A 52 18.33 -13.20 16.32
N CYS A 53 18.21 -14.51 16.06
CA CYS A 53 17.67 -15.51 16.99
C CYS A 53 18.76 -16.27 17.78
N VAL A 54 20.05 -16.02 17.52
CA VAL A 54 21.16 -16.77 18.15
C VAL A 54 21.30 -16.44 19.64
N SER A 55 21.26 -15.15 19.99
CA SER A 55 21.41 -14.70 21.39
C SER A 55 20.84 -13.29 21.58
N LYS A 56 20.64 -12.87 22.85
CA LYS A 56 20.20 -11.51 23.18
C LYS A 56 21.15 -10.42 22.64
N SER A 57 22.47 -10.66 22.71
CA SER A 57 23.49 -9.73 22.20
C SER A 57 23.41 -9.59 20.67
N TRP A 58 23.31 -10.71 19.94
CA TRP A 58 23.16 -10.68 18.49
C TRP A 58 21.84 -10.02 18.08
N SER A 59 20.75 -10.31 18.79
CA SER A 59 19.45 -9.69 18.58
C SER A 59 19.50 -8.17 18.76
N GLN A 60 20.22 -7.69 19.78
CA GLN A 60 20.43 -6.25 19.99
C GLN A 60 21.22 -5.61 18.85
N ILE A 61 22.29 -6.26 18.36
CA ILE A 61 23.07 -5.75 17.22
C ILE A 61 22.22 -5.74 15.94
N CYS A 62 21.48 -6.81 15.67
CA CYS A 62 20.55 -6.86 14.54
C CYS A 62 19.48 -5.76 14.63
N SER A 63 18.98 -5.46 15.83
CA SER A 63 18.02 -4.37 16.06
C SER A 63 18.65 -2.99 15.83
N ARG A 64 19.95 -2.82 16.09
CA ARG A 64 20.68 -1.58 15.74
C ARG A 64 20.85 -1.44 14.23
N ILE A 65 21.14 -2.52 13.51
CA ILE A 65 21.24 -2.55 12.05
C ILE A 65 19.89 -2.19 11.43
N LEU A 66 18.80 -2.73 11.97
CA LEU A 66 17.42 -2.44 11.58
C LEU A 66 16.77 -1.39 12.51
N SER A 67 17.45 -0.27 12.74
CA SER A 67 16.94 0.82 13.60
C SER A 67 16.18 1.91 12.82
N ARG A 68 16.24 1.89 11.49
CA ARG A 68 15.63 2.89 10.61
C ARG A 68 14.66 2.24 9.62
N PRO A 69 13.67 2.98 9.12
CA PRO A 69 12.83 2.51 8.02
C PRO A 69 13.68 2.06 6.83
N LYS A 70 13.30 0.92 6.24
CA LYS A 70 13.95 0.37 5.05
C LYS A 70 12.89 -0.14 4.09
N PHE A 71 13.04 0.23 2.83
CA PHE A 71 12.22 -0.26 1.73
C PHE A 71 13.15 -0.89 0.71
N ALA A 72 12.91 -2.16 0.39
CA ALA A 72 13.60 -2.86 -0.68
C ALA A 72 12.59 -3.11 -1.79
N SER A 73 12.89 -2.66 -3.01
CA SER A 73 12.02 -2.87 -4.17
C SER A 73 12.82 -3.42 -5.35
N ALA A 74 12.24 -4.34 -6.10
CA ALA A 74 12.84 -4.91 -7.29
C ALA A 74 11.79 -5.17 -8.37
N LEU A 75 12.17 -4.92 -9.62
CA LEU A 75 11.39 -5.20 -10.82
C LEU A 75 12.01 -6.38 -11.59
N SER A 76 11.16 -7.27 -12.07
CA SER A 76 11.46 -8.20 -13.15
C SER A 76 10.39 -8.08 -14.23
N LEU A 77 10.83 -8.13 -15.48
CA LEU A 77 9.98 -8.16 -16.68
C LEU A 77 10.07 -9.52 -17.39
N HIS A 78 10.59 -10.54 -16.70
CA HIS A 78 10.78 -11.85 -17.30
C HIS A 78 9.41 -12.54 -17.49
N PRO A 79 9.12 -13.15 -18.66
CA PRO A 79 7.81 -13.75 -18.94
C PRO A 79 7.50 -15.01 -18.12
N SER A 80 8.52 -15.72 -17.64
CA SER A 80 8.35 -16.85 -16.71
C SER A 80 8.19 -16.37 -15.26
N LEU A 81 7.08 -16.76 -14.62
CA LEU A 81 6.78 -16.43 -13.21
C LEU A 81 7.87 -16.90 -12.26
N ALA A 82 8.40 -18.12 -12.45
CA ALA A 82 9.40 -18.69 -11.56
C ALA A 82 10.70 -17.87 -11.60
N VAL A 83 11.17 -17.53 -12.80
CA VAL A 83 12.38 -16.73 -12.99
C VAL A 83 12.15 -15.30 -12.49
N ALA A 84 11.01 -14.69 -12.85
CA ALA A 84 10.69 -13.34 -12.40
C ALA A 84 10.63 -13.24 -10.87
N TRP A 85 10.03 -14.24 -10.23
CA TRP A 85 9.95 -14.33 -8.77
C TRP A 85 11.33 -14.51 -8.12
N GLU A 86 12.19 -15.37 -8.66
CA GLU A 86 13.55 -15.53 -8.16
C GLU A 86 14.36 -14.24 -8.29
N GLU A 87 14.30 -13.57 -9.44
CA GLU A 87 15.00 -12.30 -9.66
C GLU A 87 14.57 -11.21 -8.67
N VAL A 88 13.27 -11.03 -8.44
CA VAL A 88 12.80 -9.99 -7.51
C VAL A 88 13.09 -10.38 -6.07
N THR A 89 12.95 -11.66 -5.69
CA THR A 89 13.18 -12.09 -4.30
C THR A 89 14.66 -12.08 -3.93
N GLU A 90 15.55 -12.49 -4.84
CA GLU A 90 17.00 -12.40 -4.62
C GLU A 90 17.42 -10.94 -4.39
N LYS A 91 16.92 -10.01 -5.21
CA LYS A 91 17.24 -8.58 -5.08
C LYS A 91 16.71 -7.97 -3.80
N VAL A 92 15.43 -8.19 -3.42
CA VAL A 92 14.88 -7.57 -2.20
C VAL A 92 15.42 -8.18 -0.91
N LEU A 93 15.91 -9.43 -0.96
CA LEU A 93 16.47 -10.15 0.20
C LEU A 93 18.00 -10.16 0.22
N ALA A 94 18.66 -9.47 -0.72
CA ALA A 94 20.13 -9.41 -0.82
C ALA A 94 20.77 -8.78 0.43
N GLU A 95 20.07 -7.86 1.08
CA GLU A 95 20.53 -7.17 2.28
C GLU A 95 19.65 -7.49 3.51
N PRO A 96 20.12 -7.20 4.73
CA PRO A 96 19.30 -7.33 5.92
C PRO A 96 17.99 -6.55 5.82
N ILE A 97 16.86 -7.25 6.02
CA ILE A 97 15.52 -6.66 6.18
C ILE A 97 14.66 -7.62 7.01
N ARG A 98 13.79 -7.06 7.86
CA ARG A 98 12.73 -7.80 8.56
C ARG A 98 11.39 -7.28 8.04
N PRO A 99 10.68 -7.99 7.18
CA PRO A 99 9.45 -7.49 6.59
C PRO A 99 8.37 -7.16 7.65
N HIS A 100 7.81 -5.96 7.62
CA HIS A 100 6.56 -5.62 8.32
C HIS A 100 5.36 -5.69 7.38
N PHE A 101 5.59 -5.36 6.10
CA PHE A 101 4.62 -5.52 5.04
C PHE A 101 5.31 -5.83 3.71
N ILE A 102 4.55 -6.40 2.77
CA ILE A 102 4.97 -6.68 1.40
C ILE A 102 3.90 -6.14 0.46
N ILE A 103 4.29 -5.47 -0.61
CA ILE A 103 3.43 -5.07 -1.73
C ILE A 103 4.02 -5.70 -2.98
N ALA A 104 3.26 -6.57 -3.64
CA ALA A 104 3.63 -7.11 -4.95
C ALA A 104 2.70 -6.50 -6.00
N ASN A 105 3.27 -5.71 -6.92
CA ASN A 105 2.61 -5.19 -8.11
C ASN A 105 2.84 -6.15 -9.27
N VAL A 106 1.76 -6.66 -9.85
CA VAL A 106 1.81 -7.75 -10.81
C VAL A 106 1.14 -7.33 -12.12
N GLY A 107 1.80 -7.57 -13.25
CA GLY A 107 1.21 -7.40 -14.57
C GLY A 107 0.23 -8.53 -14.94
N SER A 108 -0.61 -8.28 -15.93
CA SER A 108 -1.70 -9.19 -16.36
C SER A 108 -1.22 -10.56 -16.87
N GLY A 109 0.07 -10.71 -17.18
CA GLY A 109 0.67 -11.97 -17.59
C GLY A 109 0.78 -13.04 -16.49
N PHE A 110 0.53 -12.69 -15.21
CA PHE A 110 0.62 -13.63 -14.08
C PHE A 110 -0.68 -13.74 -13.28
N ARG A 111 -0.98 -14.96 -12.80
CA ARG A 111 -2.11 -15.19 -11.91
C ARG A 111 -1.78 -14.76 -10.49
N LEU A 112 -2.62 -13.92 -9.92
CA LEU A 112 -2.51 -13.43 -8.55
C LEU A 112 -2.41 -14.53 -7.49
N PHE A 113 -3.19 -15.58 -7.66
CA PHE A 113 -3.24 -16.68 -6.71
C PHE A 113 -1.90 -17.44 -6.63
N ASP A 114 -1.19 -17.56 -7.75
CA ASP A 114 0.13 -18.20 -7.78
C ASP A 114 1.15 -17.34 -7.05
N ILE A 115 1.13 -16.02 -7.27
CA ILE A 115 2.02 -15.09 -6.56
C ILE A 115 1.72 -15.05 -5.07
N ARG A 116 0.43 -15.10 -4.69
CA ARG A 116 0.04 -15.23 -3.28
C ARG A 116 0.66 -16.45 -2.62
N LYS A 117 0.61 -17.61 -3.28
CA LYS A 117 1.27 -18.82 -2.79
C LYS A 117 2.78 -18.64 -2.67
N LEU A 118 3.42 -18.02 -3.66
CA LEU A 118 4.87 -17.77 -3.64
C LEU A 118 5.27 -16.87 -2.47
N ILE A 119 4.52 -15.80 -2.20
CA ILE A 119 4.74 -14.91 -1.05
C ILE A 119 4.59 -15.70 0.26
N LEU A 120 3.49 -16.44 0.42
CA LEU A 120 3.23 -17.21 1.63
C LEU A 120 4.24 -18.33 1.89
N ASN A 121 4.84 -18.88 0.82
CA ASN A 121 5.86 -19.91 0.94
C ASN A 121 7.24 -19.33 1.27
N LYS A 122 7.54 -18.11 0.79
CA LYS A 122 8.86 -17.50 0.94
C LYS A 122 8.99 -16.67 2.21
N PHE A 123 7.92 -15.99 2.59
CA PHE A 123 7.86 -15.13 3.75
C PHE A 123 7.05 -15.80 4.85
N ASP A 124 7.43 -15.56 6.11
CA ASP A 124 6.72 -16.14 7.25
C ASP A 124 5.25 -15.73 7.21
N ALA A 125 4.36 -16.64 7.60
CA ALA A 125 2.90 -16.47 7.53
C ALA A 125 2.41 -15.26 8.34
N LEU A 126 3.20 -14.80 9.30
CA LEU A 126 2.97 -13.61 10.13
C LEU A 126 3.30 -12.29 9.42
N THR A 127 4.01 -12.34 8.29
CA THR A 127 4.31 -11.14 7.51
C THR A 127 3.05 -10.66 6.81
N ARG A 128 2.70 -9.38 7.02
CA ARG A 128 1.51 -8.78 6.39
C ARG A 128 1.77 -8.66 4.89
N ALA A 129 1.04 -9.44 4.10
CA ALA A 129 1.24 -9.51 2.66
C ALA A 129 0.08 -8.83 1.93
N ILE A 130 0.42 -7.83 1.12
CA ILE A 130 -0.49 -7.18 0.19
C ILE A 130 -0.02 -7.50 -1.22
N ILE A 131 -0.99 -7.83 -2.07
CA ILE A 131 -0.77 -8.18 -3.46
C ILE A 131 -1.71 -7.32 -4.28
N GLU A 132 -1.12 -6.44 -5.06
CA GLU A 132 -1.82 -5.49 -5.90
C GLU A 132 -1.57 -5.87 -7.37
N VAL A 133 -2.61 -5.92 -8.19
CA VAL A 133 -2.48 -5.97 -9.65
C VAL A 133 -2.75 -4.59 -10.18
N LYS A 134 -1.75 -4.04 -10.84
CA LYS A 134 -1.94 -2.87 -11.67
C LYS A 134 -2.31 -3.33 -13.07
N TRP A 135 -3.47 -2.88 -13.55
CA TRP A 135 -3.95 -3.11 -14.90
C TRP A 135 -3.41 -2.01 -15.80
N ASP A 136 -2.76 -2.41 -16.88
CA ASP A 136 -2.78 -1.61 -18.10
C ASP A 136 -3.65 -2.37 -19.09
N GLY A 137 -4.68 -1.71 -19.63
CA GLY A 137 -5.67 -2.28 -20.54
C GLY A 137 -7.04 -2.55 -19.92
N VAL A 138 -7.98 -1.61 -20.15
CA VAL A 138 -9.42 -1.85 -20.11
C VAL A 138 -9.76 -2.92 -21.14
N SER A 139 -10.14 -4.13 -20.70
CA SER A 139 -11.07 -5.07 -21.39
C SER A 139 -10.86 -6.49 -20.87
N GLY A 140 -11.95 -7.13 -20.46
CA GLY A 140 -12.02 -8.59 -20.31
C GLY A 140 -12.63 -9.05 -18.99
N ASP A 141 -13.91 -9.45 -19.09
CA ASP A 141 -14.66 -10.25 -18.11
C ASP A 141 -13.78 -11.20 -17.31
N VAL A 142 -13.83 -11.14 -15.98
CA VAL A 142 -13.55 -12.32 -15.17
C VAL A 142 -14.41 -12.27 -13.91
N SER A 143 -15.24 -13.30 -13.76
CA SER A 143 -15.91 -13.63 -12.51
C SER A 143 -14.88 -13.90 -11.40
N ASP A 144 -15.26 -13.64 -10.15
CA ASP A 144 -14.45 -13.96 -8.96
C ASP A 144 -14.18 -15.48 -8.77
N GLU A 145 -14.67 -16.35 -9.66
CA GLU A 145 -14.53 -17.80 -9.54
C GLU A 145 -13.71 -18.49 -10.63
N ASP A 146 -13.31 -17.85 -11.73
CA ASP A 146 -12.55 -18.54 -12.77
C ASP A 146 -11.13 -18.02 -13.00
N CYS A 147 -10.23 -19.00 -12.95
CA CYS A 147 -8.89 -19.04 -13.48
C CYS A 147 -8.77 -18.34 -14.84
N SER A 148 -8.60 -17.01 -14.83
CA SER A 148 -8.27 -16.27 -16.05
C SER A 148 -6.91 -16.78 -16.54
N ILE A 149 -6.92 -17.41 -17.71
CA ILE A 149 -5.70 -17.73 -18.46
C ILE A 149 -5.03 -16.38 -18.73
N PRO A 150 -3.72 -16.22 -18.44
CA PRO A 150 -3.03 -14.97 -18.76
C PRO A 150 -3.20 -14.68 -20.25
N ALA A 151 -3.54 -13.43 -20.60
CA ALA A 151 -3.63 -13.02 -22.00
C ALA A 151 -2.31 -13.33 -22.71
N GLU A 152 -2.37 -13.83 -23.95
CA GLU A 152 -1.18 -14.22 -24.72
C GLU A 152 -0.23 -13.02 -24.98
N ASP A 153 -0.76 -11.79 -24.93
CA ASP A 153 -0.01 -10.52 -25.00
C ASP A 153 0.03 -9.78 -23.64
N GLY A 154 0.05 -10.52 -22.53
CA GLY A 154 0.02 -9.96 -21.18
C GLY A 154 1.28 -9.15 -20.84
N ASN A 155 1.12 -8.08 -20.07
CA ASN A 155 2.27 -7.39 -19.47
C ASN A 155 2.88 -8.34 -18.42
N TYR A 156 4.03 -8.93 -18.75
CA TYR A 156 4.78 -9.77 -17.83
C TYR A 156 5.70 -8.90 -16.99
N GLY A 157 5.31 -8.65 -15.75
CA GLY A 157 6.09 -7.85 -14.83
C GLY A 157 5.71 -8.12 -13.39
N ILE A 158 6.71 -8.15 -12.51
CA ILE A 158 6.51 -8.17 -11.06
C ILE A 158 7.40 -7.10 -10.45
N VAL A 159 6.79 -6.18 -9.71
CA VAL A 159 7.50 -5.30 -8.79
C VAL A 159 7.20 -5.75 -7.38
N LEU A 160 8.20 -6.30 -6.71
CA LEU A 160 8.10 -6.71 -5.31
C LEU A 160 8.69 -5.62 -4.43
N THR A 161 7.90 -5.10 -3.49
CA THR A 161 8.33 -4.12 -2.49
C THR A 161 8.17 -4.70 -1.11
N VAL A 162 9.24 -4.68 -0.32
CA VAL A 162 9.30 -5.17 1.05
C VAL A 162 9.62 -3.99 1.95
N GLY A 163 8.75 -3.72 2.91
CA GLY A 163 8.91 -2.60 3.83
C GLY A 163 9.17 -3.05 5.27
N PHE A 164 10.11 -2.37 5.90
CA PHE A 164 10.40 -2.44 7.33
C PHE A 164 10.29 -1.04 7.93
N VAL A 165 9.41 -0.89 8.92
CA VAL A 165 9.08 0.39 9.54
C VAL A 165 9.14 0.26 11.07
N PRO A 166 10.33 0.36 11.68
CA PRO A 166 10.50 0.15 13.11
C PRO A 166 9.76 1.23 13.91
N GLY A 167 8.98 0.83 14.93
CA GLY A 167 8.16 1.77 15.70
C GLY A 167 6.74 1.97 15.16
N LEU A 168 6.41 1.39 14.00
CA LEU A 168 5.05 1.34 13.47
C LEU A 168 4.53 -0.09 13.41
N LYS A 169 3.25 -0.25 13.74
CA LYS A 169 2.44 -1.41 13.39
C LYS A 169 1.65 -1.08 12.11
N VAL A 170 1.48 -2.09 11.28
CA VAL A 170 0.91 -1.97 9.94
C VAL A 170 -0.30 -2.90 9.87
N ASP A 171 -1.40 -2.64 9.19
CA ASP A 171 -2.41 -3.69 8.93
C ASP A 171 -3.27 -3.36 7.72
N ALA A 172 -3.83 -4.40 7.11
CA ALA A 172 -4.75 -4.26 5.99
C ALA A 172 -6.19 -4.22 6.50
N ILE A 173 -6.87 -3.09 6.32
CA ILE A 173 -8.28 -2.92 6.69
C ILE A 173 -9.10 -2.85 5.40
N PRO A 174 -9.96 -3.85 5.13
CA PRO A 174 -10.84 -3.81 3.98
C PRO A 174 -12.09 -2.98 4.27
N ALA A 175 -12.63 -2.34 3.23
CA ALA A 175 -14.00 -1.89 3.22
C ALA A 175 -14.83 -2.90 2.42
N VAL A 176 -15.78 -3.55 3.08
CA VAL A 176 -16.58 -4.63 2.52
C VAL A 176 -18.05 -4.23 2.40
N ILE A 177 -18.69 -4.71 1.35
CA ILE A 177 -20.15 -4.63 1.14
C ILE A 177 -20.75 -6.04 1.14
N ASN A 178 -22.01 -6.15 1.52
CA ASN A 178 -22.74 -7.43 1.50
C ASN A 178 -23.04 -7.87 0.07
N LYS A 179 -22.80 -9.14 -0.26
CA LYS A 179 -23.27 -9.75 -1.52
C LYS A 179 -24.79 -9.93 -1.43
N CYS A 180 -25.53 -9.42 -2.42
CA CYS A 180 -26.97 -9.60 -2.51
C CYS A 180 -27.33 -11.09 -2.61
N LYS A 181 -28.24 -11.57 -1.75
CA LYS A 181 -28.67 -12.99 -1.73
C LYS A 181 -29.74 -13.34 -2.77
N ASP A 182 -30.36 -12.33 -3.40
CA ASP A 182 -31.66 -12.50 -4.08
C ASP A 182 -31.63 -12.38 -5.61
N VAL A 183 -30.47 -12.47 -6.27
CA VAL A 183 -30.43 -12.52 -7.74
C VAL A 183 -30.18 -13.96 -8.17
N GLY A 184 -31.27 -14.65 -8.52
CA GLY A 184 -31.22 -15.97 -9.14
C GLY A 184 -30.41 -15.97 -10.44
N THR A 185 -29.91 -17.17 -10.77
CA THR A 185 -28.91 -17.56 -11.78
C THR A 185 -29.10 -17.08 -13.23
N TRP A 186 -29.25 -15.79 -13.48
CA TRP A 186 -29.24 -15.24 -14.84
C TRP A 186 -28.47 -13.91 -14.84
N ASP A 187 -27.36 -13.89 -15.58
CA ASP A 187 -26.47 -12.76 -15.89
C ASP A 187 -25.77 -12.05 -14.72
N ILE A 188 -24.70 -12.68 -14.25
CA ILE A 188 -23.67 -12.12 -13.35
C ILE A 188 -23.05 -10.82 -13.92
N GLN A 189 -23.18 -10.59 -15.23
CA GLN A 189 -22.67 -9.43 -15.95
C GLN A 189 -23.42 -8.12 -15.62
N PHE A 190 -24.70 -8.18 -15.23
CA PHE A 190 -25.49 -7.01 -14.83
C PHE A 190 -25.47 -6.73 -13.31
N SER A 191 -25.02 -7.69 -12.51
CA SER A 191 -25.06 -7.61 -11.04
C SER A 191 -23.95 -6.73 -10.44
N PHE A 192 -22.82 -6.57 -11.15
CA PHE A 192 -21.73 -5.69 -10.74
C PHE A 192 -22.17 -4.21 -10.67
N VAL A 193 -23.04 -3.78 -11.57
CA VAL A 193 -23.60 -2.42 -11.60
C VAL A 193 -24.71 -2.25 -10.55
N HIS A 194 -25.40 -3.34 -10.15
CA HIS A 194 -26.54 -3.28 -9.22
C HIS A 194 -26.18 -3.42 -7.74
N CYS A 195 -25.02 -3.97 -7.39
CA CYS A 195 -24.59 -4.05 -5.97
C CYS A 195 -24.25 -2.68 -5.36
N GLN A 196 -24.08 -1.62 -6.17
CA GLN A 196 -23.81 -0.25 -5.70
C GLN A 196 -24.97 0.39 -4.90
N PHE A 197 -26.16 -0.21 -4.89
CA PHE A 197 -27.39 0.47 -4.47
C PHE A 197 -28.03 0.02 -3.15
N LEU A 198 -27.49 -0.97 -2.43
CA LEU A 198 -28.20 -1.53 -1.26
C LEU A 198 -27.76 -0.99 0.11
N GLU A 199 -26.53 -0.48 0.27
CA GLU A 199 -26.13 0.17 1.51
C GLU A 199 -26.01 1.68 1.31
N PRO A 200 -26.60 2.52 2.20
CA PRO A 200 -26.36 3.96 2.15
C PRO A 200 -24.85 4.20 2.19
N ARG A 201 -24.33 4.86 1.17
CA ARG A 201 -22.88 5.12 0.98
C ARG A 201 -22.21 5.69 2.24
N GLU A 202 -22.97 6.45 3.03
CA GLU A 202 -22.52 7.00 4.32
C GLU A 202 -22.28 5.93 5.39
N VAL A 203 -23.12 4.89 5.49
CA VAL A 203 -22.96 3.80 6.47
C VAL A 203 -21.67 3.02 6.20
N PHE A 204 -21.41 2.71 4.94
CA PHE A 204 -20.17 2.06 4.49
C PHE A 204 -18.93 2.90 4.82
N ILE A 205 -18.92 4.19 4.46
CA ILE A 205 -17.81 5.10 4.74
C ILE A 205 -17.58 5.23 6.25
N ASN A 206 -18.64 5.42 7.03
CA ASN A 206 -18.55 5.56 8.47
C ASN A 206 -17.98 4.30 9.13
N LYS A 207 -18.43 3.12 8.70
CA LYS A 207 -17.89 1.85 9.18
C LYS A 207 -16.40 1.74 8.90
N PHE A 208 -15.98 2.01 7.67
CA PHE A 208 -14.57 1.96 7.28
C PHE A 208 -13.71 2.93 8.10
N LEU A 209 -14.19 4.16 8.30
CA LEU A 209 -13.53 5.14 9.18
C LEU A 209 -13.41 4.67 10.62
N MET A 210 -14.46 4.04 11.17
CA MET A 210 -14.42 3.50 12.52
C MET A 210 -13.43 2.33 12.61
N ASP A 211 -13.43 1.41 11.65
CA ASP A 211 -12.49 0.27 11.64
C ASP A 211 -11.02 0.75 11.64
N ILE A 212 -10.70 1.83 10.91
CA ILE A 212 -9.37 2.47 10.92
C ILE A 212 -9.05 3.09 12.28
N LYS A 213 -9.99 3.83 12.87
CA LYS A 213 -9.80 4.49 14.17
C LYS A 213 -9.66 3.47 15.29
N ASP A 214 -10.48 2.42 15.29
CA ASP A 214 -10.46 1.34 16.28
C ASP A 214 -9.15 0.55 16.21
N TYR A 215 -8.70 0.22 15.00
CA TYR A 215 -7.38 -0.40 14.82
C TYR A 215 -6.29 0.50 15.38
N THR A 216 -6.25 1.77 14.98
CA THR A 216 -5.23 2.73 15.42
C THR A 216 -5.22 2.87 16.95
N ALA A 217 -6.38 3.07 17.57
CA ALA A 217 -6.52 3.22 19.02
C ALA A 217 -6.15 1.93 19.79
N SER A 218 -6.28 0.75 19.17
CA SER A 218 -5.90 -0.51 19.81
C SER A 218 -4.38 -0.66 19.97
N ILE A 219 -3.60 -0.12 19.02
CA ILE A 219 -2.14 -0.30 18.95
C ILE A 219 -1.32 0.95 19.29
N SER A 220 -1.94 2.12 19.25
CA SER A 220 -1.32 3.43 19.44
C SER A 220 -2.02 4.19 20.56
N ASP A 221 -1.27 5.05 21.24
CA ASP A 221 -1.85 6.05 22.17
C ASP A 221 -2.46 7.25 21.43
N CYS A 222 -2.34 7.29 20.10
CA CYS A 222 -2.96 8.29 19.24
C CYS A 222 -4.22 7.75 18.57
N THR A 223 -5.15 8.66 18.24
CA THR A 223 -6.42 8.32 17.56
C THR A 223 -6.32 8.33 16.03
N ALA A 224 -5.17 8.76 15.48
CA ALA A 224 -4.95 8.89 14.04
C ALA A 224 -3.73 8.08 13.57
N PRO A 225 -3.81 7.43 12.40
CA PRO A 225 -2.69 6.75 11.80
C PRO A 225 -1.65 7.75 11.27
N VAL A 226 -0.41 7.31 11.18
CA VAL A 226 0.72 8.09 10.66
C VAL A 226 0.65 8.18 9.13
N GLY A 227 0.18 7.12 8.48
CA GLY A 227 0.01 7.08 7.03
C GLY A 227 -0.95 5.99 6.59
N ILE A 228 -1.48 6.14 5.38
CA ILE A 228 -2.44 5.24 4.76
C ILE A 228 -2.04 5.05 3.29
N ILE A 229 -1.96 3.79 2.85
CA ILE A 229 -1.91 3.45 1.41
C ILE A 229 -3.23 2.76 1.06
N MET A 230 -4.00 3.34 0.15
CA MET A 230 -5.30 2.85 -0.28
C MET A 230 -5.22 2.15 -1.62
N PHE A 231 -6.03 1.12 -1.79
CA PHE A 231 -6.16 0.39 -3.03
C PHE A 231 -7.61 0.04 -3.22
N GLY A 232 -8.15 0.15 -4.43
CA GLY A 232 -9.44 -0.46 -4.66
C GLY A 232 -9.69 -0.94 -6.07
N ASP A 233 -10.95 -1.31 -6.28
CA ASP A 233 -11.36 -2.28 -7.30
C ASP A 233 -11.56 -1.67 -8.70
N GLY A 234 -11.38 -0.35 -8.85
CA GLY A 234 -11.68 0.39 -10.08
C GLY A 234 -13.17 0.55 -10.40
N CYS A 235 -14.07 -0.15 -9.69
CA CYS A 235 -15.52 -0.11 -9.90
C CYS A 235 -16.19 0.94 -9.01
N THR A 236 -15.61 1.23 -7.85
CA THR A 236 -16.18 2.18 -6.90
C THR A 236 -15.43 3.50 -6.89
N ASN A 237 -16.17 4.59 -7.09
CA ASN A 237 -15.65 5.94 -6.93
C ASN A 237 -15.21 6.18 -5.47
N MET A 238 -13.89 6.23 -5.24
CA MET A 238 -13.28 6.34 -3.92
C MET A 238 -13.22 7.77 -3.39
N ARG A 239 -13.52 8.77 -4.23
CA ARG A 239 -13.44 10.18 -3.85
C ARG A 239 -14.20 10.50 -2.56
N PRO A 240 -15.44 10.03 -2.32
CA PRO A 240 -16.11 10.33 -1.06
C PRO A 240 -15.46 9.66 0.15
N VAL A 241 -14.82 8.50 -0.03
CA VAL A 241 -14.04 7.82 1.02
C VAL A 241 -12.82 8.65 1.37
N VAL A 242 -12.04 9.07 0.37
CA VAL A 242 -10.85 9.92 0.54
C VAL A 242 -11.23 11.26 1.18
N ASN A 243 -12.33 11.89 0.73
CA ASN A 243 -12.82 13.13 1.33
C ASN A 243 -13.21 12.97 2.80
N ALA A 244 -13.86 11.85 3.14
CA ALA A 244 -14.27 11.58 4.51
C ALA A 244 -13.06 11.31 5.41
N LEU A 245 -12.03 10.63 4.89
CA LEU A 245 -10.75 10.44 5.58
C LEU A 245 -10.01 11.78 5.77
N ASP A 246 -9.84 12.58 4.72
CA ASP A 246 -9.21 13.92 4.77
C ASP A 246 -9.93 14.87 5.74
N TYR A 247 -11.25 14.72 5.87
CA TYR A 247 -12.03 15.48 6.84
C TYR A 247 -11.84 14.96 8.28
N ALA A 248 -11.83 13.63 8.47
CA ALA A 248 -11.88 13.00 9.79
C ALA A 248 -10.51 12.78 10.43
N LEU A 249 -9.43 12.85 9.66
CA LEU A 249 -8.05 12.61 10.07
C LEU A 249 -7.26 13.93 10.13
N PRO A 250 -6.20 13.99 10.95
CA PRO A 250 -5.37 15.20 11.07
C PRO A 250 -4.56 15.43 9.78
N LYS A 251 -4.16 16.68 9.54
CA LYS A 251 -3.44 17.09 8.31
C LYS A 251 -2.10 16.37 8.13
N GLU A 252 -1.52 15.89 9.21
CA GLU A 252 -0.26 15.16 9.23
C GLU A 252 -0.42 13.71 8.72
N THR A 253 -1.65 13.17 8.67
CA THR A 253 -1.90 11.83 8.14
C THR A 253 -1.83 11.86 6.61
N VAL A 254 -0.80 11.21 6.09
CA VAL A 254 -0.60 11.02 4.66
C VAL A 254 -1.55 9.94 4.13
N ILE A 255 -2.27 10.25 3.04
CA ILE A 255 -3.11 9.28 2.33
C ILE A 255 -2.65 9.25 0.87
N VAL A 256 -2.20 8.09 0.41
CA VAL A 256 -1.82 7.82 -0.98
C VAL A 256 -2.49 6.54 -1.44
N GLY A 257 -2.54 6.27 -2.75
CA GLY A 257 -3.13 5.02 -3.21
C GLY A 257 -3.45 4.98 -4.70
N ASP A 258 -3.93 3.83 -5.13
CA ASP A 258 -4.46 3.59 -6.47
C ASP A 258 -5.97 3.31 -6.41
N GLU A 259 -6.75 4.04 -7.19
CA GLU A 259 -8.19 3.84 -7.33
C GLU A 259 -8.50 2.66 -8.27
N LYS A 260 -7.59 2.29 -9.17
CA LYS A 260 -7.86 1.36 -10.27
C LYS A 260 -6.92 0.15 -10.20
N GLY A 261 -7.38 -0.92 -9.56
CA GLY A 261 -6.65 -2.19 -9.53
C GLY A 261 -7.53 -3.40 -9.30
N ARG A 262 -6.93 -4.59 -9.38
CA ARG A 262 -7.46 -5.79 -8.71
C ARG A 262 -6.50 -6.16 -7.61
N PHE A 263 -7.01 -6.57 -6.45
CA PHE A 263 -6.14 -6.78 -5.30
C PHE A 263 -6.49 -8.04 -4.52
N LEU A 264 -5.47 -8.62 -3.91
CA LEU A 264 -5.58 -9.59 -2.82
C LEU A 264 -4.84 -9.04 -1.62
N TYR A 265 -5.41 -9.17 -0.44
CA TYR A 265 -4.76 -8.74 0.78
C TYR A 265 -4.80 -9.86 1.82
N ARG A 266 -3.87 -9.78 2.76
CA ARG A 266 -3.88 -10.56 3.99
C ARG A 266 -3.65 -9.64 5.18
N SER A 267 -4.63 -9.65 6.08
CA SER A 267 -4.60 -9.04 7.40
C SER A 267 -4.17 -10.06 8.46
N GLU A 268 -3.55 -9.56 9.52
CA GLU A 268 -3.22 -10.36 10.72
C GLU A 268 -4.51 -10.83 11.42
N ASN A 269 -5.52 -9.98 11.46
CA ASN A 269 -6.84 -10.36 11.93
C ASN A 269 -7.56 -11.18 10.86
N GLU A 270 -7.66 -12.49 11.09
CA GLU A 270 -8.30 -13.44 10.17
C GLU A 270 -9.78 -13.09 9.87
N SER A 271 -10.48 -12.41 10.79
CA SER A 271 -11.86 -11.94 10.53
C SER A 271 -11.94 -10.87 9.42
N ARG A 272 -10.82 -10.18 9.15
CA ARG A 272 -10.72 -9.20 8.05
C ARG A 272 -10.32 -9.84 6.73
N ASN A 273 -9.94 -11.12 6.69
CA ASN A 273 -9.58 -11.82 5.46
C ASN A 273 -10.84 -12.28 4.72
N VAL A 274 -11.47 -11.35 3.99
CA VAL A 274 -12.79 -11.53 3.37
C VAL A 274 -12.68 -11.79 1.86
N CYS A 275 -11.50 -11.63 1.28
CA CYS A 275 -11.24 -11.91 -0.14
C CYS A 275 -11.59 -13.38 -0.49
N GLY A 276 -12.52 -13.58 -1.44
CA GLY A 276 -13.07 -14.90 -1.78
C GLY A 276 -14.28 -15.34 -0.95
N SER A 277 -14.84 -14.47 -0.10
CA SER A 277 -16.05 -14.77 0.67
C SER A 277 -17.29 -14.84 -0.23
N ALA A 278 -18.14 -15.85 -0.03
CA ALA A 278 -19.44 -15.94 -0.68
C ALA A 278 -20.44 -14.87 -0.17
N LYS A 279 -20.17 -14.24 0.99
CA LYS A 279 -21.09 -13.31 1.65
C LYS A 279 -20.76 -11.84 1.44
N TYR A 280 -19.51 -11.53 1.17
CA TYR A 280 -19.00 -10.15 1.19
C TYR A 280 -18.11 -9.91 -0.02
N PHE A 281 -18.15 -8.69 -0.52
CA PHE A 281 -17.28 -8.21 -1.59
C PHE A 281 -16.40 -7.08 -1.05
N SER A 282 -15.09 -7.16 -1.29
CA SER A 282 -14.14 -6.13 -0.86
C SER A 282 -14.01 -5.10 -1.97
N VAL A 283 -14.38 -3.87 -1.69
CA VAL A 283 -14.43 -2.79 -2.68
C VAL A 283 -13.10 -2.02 -2.72
N LEU A 284 -12.51 -1.86 -1.54
CA LEU A 284 -11.20 -1.26 -1.34
C LEU A 284 -10.58 -1.84 -0.08
N PHE A 285 -9.28 -1.66 0.09
CA PHE A 285 -8.62 -1.81 1.37
C PHE A 285 -7.59 -0.72 1.59
N ALA A 286 -7.27 -0.49 2.84
CA ALA A 286 -6.23 0.43 3.25
C ALA A 286 -5.16 -0.28 4.06
N LEU A 287 -3.91 -0.09 3.68
CA LEU A 287 -2.76 -0.40 4.50
C LEU A 287 -2.52 0.76 5.46
N ILE A 288 -2.80 0.51 6.74
CA ILE A 288 -2.70 1.51 7.81
C ILE A 288 -1.36 1.42 8.49
N PHE A 289 -0.67 2.54 8.64
CA PHE A 289 0.56 2.68 9.42
C PHE A 289 0.25 3.44 10.70
N ALA A 290 0.34 2.78 11.85
CA ALA A 290 0.02 3.37 13.14
C ALA A 290 1.16 3.17 14.13
N ARG A 291 1.34 4.15 15.02
CA ARG A 291 2.43 4.16 16.00
C ARG A 291 2.28 2.98 16.95
N ASP A 292 3.38 2.29 17.19
CA ASP A 292 3.41 1.18 18.14
C ASP A 292 3.64 1.72 19.56
N LYS A 293 2.61 1.66 20.42
CA LYS A 293 2.71 2.08 21.83
C LYS A 293 3.71 1.26 22.63
N ASP A 294 3.99 0.03 22.20
CA ASP A 294 4.93 -0.87 22.90
C ASP A 294 6.39 -0.54 22.58
N ASN A 295 6.65 0.37 21.62
CA ASN A 295 7.97 0.63 21.08
C ASN A 295 8.52 2.01 21.50
N CYS A 296 8.68 2.21 22.81
CA CYS A 296 9.02 3.49 23.44
C CYS A 296 10.46 4.02 23.25
N GLY A 297 11.23 3.52 22.28
CA GLY A 297 12.67 3.86 22.15
C GLY A 297 13.14 4.21 20.74
N ILE A 298 12.25 4.17 19.75
CA ILE A 298 12.59 4.43 18.35
C ILE A 298 12.05 5.81 18.00
N GLY A 299 12.86 6.61 17.31
CA GLY A 299 12.47 7.96 16.90
C GLY A 299 11.21 7.95 16.04
N ASP A 300 10.52 9.09 15.99
CA ASP A 300 9.26 9.23 15.26
C ASP A 300 9.49 9.07 13.75
N ILE A 301 8.67 8.23 13.11
CA ILE A 301 8.60 8.12 11.65
C ILE A 301 7.53 9.09 11.15
N GLN A 302 7.90 9.94 10.19
CA GLN A 302 7.00 10.82 9.48
C GLN A 302 7.04 10.49 7.99
N PHE A 303 5.88 10.33 7.36
CA PHE A 303 5.79 10.19 5.92
C PHE A 303 5.84 11.57 5.26
N GLN A 304 6.63 11.68 4.20
CA GLN A 304 6.66 12.85 3.33
C GLN A 304 6.13 12.42 1.96
N ILE A 305 5.20 13.21 1.41
CA ILE A 305 4.66 12.96 0.08
C ILE A 305 5.43 13.85 -0.90
N ALA A 306 5.93 13.24 -1.96
CA ALA A 306 6.34 13.94 -3.17
C ALA A 306 5.37 13.54 -4.28
N LEU A 307 4.60 14.51 -4.77
CA LEU A 307 3.70 14.31 -5.91
C LEU A 307 4.50 14.60 -7.18
N SER A 308 4.74 13.56 -7.99
CA SER A 308 5.10 13.77 -9.38
C SER A 308 3.80 13.92 -10.15
N GLU A 309 3.63 15.02 -10.89
CA GLU A 309 2.45 15.21 -11.72
C GLU A 309 2.36 14.16 -12.82
N GLY A 310 3.47 13.46 -13.15
CA GLY A 310 3.51 12.42 -14.18
C GLY A 310 3.21 12.93 -15.59
N VAL A 311 2.87 14.22 -15.71
CA VAL A 311 2.50 14.92 -16.92
C VAL A 311 3.37 16.16 -17.06
N ALA A 312 3.74 16.47 -18.30
CA ALA A 312 4.34 17.76 -18.62
C ALA A 312 3.20 18.74 -18.92
N THR A 313 3.17 19.87 -18.23
CA THR A 313 2.19 20.92 -18.53
C THR A 313 2.55 21.59 -19.85
N VAL A 314 1.61 21.59 -20.79
CA VAL A 314 1.73 22.25 -22.09
C VAL A 314 0.55 23.20 -22.26
N GLY A 315 0.86 24.40 -22.74
CA GLY A 315 -0.15 25.37 -23.14
C GLY A 315 -0.71 26.30 -22.07
N PRO A 316 -1.67 27.16 -22.46
CA PRO A 316 -2.18 28.22 -21.63
C PRO A 316 -3.18 27.73 -20.58
N ARG A 317 -3.35 28.50 -19.50
CA ARG A 317 -4.37 28.25 -18.49
C ARG A 317 -5.74 28.67 -19.00
N TYR A 318 -6.72 27.80 -18.83
CA TYR A 318 -8.11 28.06 -19.16
C TYR A 318 -8.95 28.21 -17.90
N LYS A 319 -9.96 29.09 -17.96
CA LYS A 319 -11.00 29.22 -16.94
C LYS A 319 -12.29 28.63 -17.48
N ALA A 320 -12.82 27.62 -16.80
CA ALA A 320 -14.11 27.03 -17.15
C ALA A 320 -15.22 28.09 -17.10
N VAL A 321 -16.08 28.09 -18.12
CA VAL A 321 -17.21 29.02 -18.29
C VAL A 321 -18.53 28.29 -18.08
N SER A 322 -18.69 27.11 -18.69
CA SER A 322 -19.84 26.23 -18.47
C SER A 322 -19.36 24.79 -18.37
N VAL A 323 -19.90 24.07 -17.39
CA VAL A 323 -19.59 22.66 -17.13
C VAL A 323 -20.91 21.90 -17.03
N ARG A 324 -21.07 20.84 -17.82
CA ARG A 324 -22.25 19.96 -17.80
C ARG A 324 -21.82 18.52 -17.65
N ALA A 325 -22.40 17.82 -16.68
CA ALA A 325 -22.26 16.38 -16.57
C ALA A 325 -23.11 15.70 -17.65
N SER A 326 -22.50 14.77 -18.40
CA SER A 326 -23.21 13.88 -19.31
C SER A 326 -23.73 12.65 -18.55
N THR A 327 -24.70 11.94 -19.12
CA THR A 327 -25.23 10.67 -18.58
C THR A 327 -24.23 9.51 -18.66
N SER A 328 -23.12 9.68 -19.38
CA SER A 328 -22.10 8.66 -19.63
C SER A 328 -20.74 9.15 -19.13
N ASP A 329 -20.46 9.06 -17.83
CA ASP A 329 -19.16 9.28 -17.14
C ASP A 329 -18.22 10.33 -17.75
N SER A 330 -18.77 11.41 -18.29
CA SER A 330 -18.04 12.43 -19.02
C SER A 330 -18.58 13.79 -18.68
N THR A 331 -17.69 14.76 -18.71
CA THR A 331 -18.04 16.15 -18.42
C THR A 331 -17.75 16.98 -19.65
N TRP A 332 -18.75 17.72 -20.11
CA TRP A 332 -18.60 18.69 -21.18
C TRP A 332 -18.24 20.03 -20.57
N LEU A 333 -17.21 20.67 -21.12
CA LEU A 333 -16.79 21.99 -20.68
C LEU A 333 -16.61 22.93 -21.86
N THR A 334 -16.94 24.20 -21.61
CA THR A 334 -16.46 25.33 -22.39
C THR A 334 -15.55 26.15 -21.50
N ALA A 335 -14.48 26.69 -22.06
CA ALA A 335 -13.51 27.44 -21.30
C ALA A 335 -13.07 28.69 -22.06
N ARG A 336 -12.54 29.66 -21.34
CA ARG A 336 -11.89 30.83 -21.92
C ARG A 336 -10.43 30.84 -21.51
N ARG A 337 -9.56 31.31 -22.40
CA ARG A 337 -8.15 31.51 -22.06
C ARG A 337 -8.04 32.61 -21.01
N GLU A 338 -7.16 32.42 -20.02
CA GLU A 338 -6.90 33.46 -19.04
C GLU A 338 -6.43 34.75 -19.72
N GLY A 339 -7.03 35.89 -19.37
CA GLY A 339 -6.77 37.18 -20.02
C GLY A 339 -7.56 37.46 -21.30
N HIS A 340 -8.33 36.49 -21.83
CA HIS A 340 -9.13 36.67 -23.05
C HIS A 340 -10.64 36.50 -22.79
N PRO A 341 -11.50 37.32 -23.44
CA PRO A 341 -12.94 37.25 -23.26
C PRO A 341 -13.61 36.13 -24.09
N GLU A 342 -12.91 35.58 -25.09
CA GLU A 342 -13.48 34.58 -26.01
C GLU A 342 -13.75 33.25 -25.30
N ILE A 343 -14.94 32.71 -25.52
CA ILE A 343 -15.34 31.39 -25.04
C ILE A 343 -15.00 30.38 -26.13
N LEU A 344 -14.16 29.42 -25.78
CA LEU A 344 -13.73 28.34 -26.64
C LEU A 344 -14.55 27.09 -26.34
N ASP A 345 -15.00 26.44 -27.41
CA ASP A 345 -15.57 25.10 -27.34
C ASP A 345 -14.46 24.05 -27.24
N GLY A 346 -14.85 22.79 -27.01
CA GLY A 346 -13.90 21.70 -26.84
C GLY A 346 -13.01 21.45 -28.07
N GLN A 347 -13.55 21.61 -29.28
CA GLN A 347 -12.79 21.34 -30.50
C GLN A 347 -11.71 22.41 -30.72
N ARG A 348 -12.01 23.69 -30.44
CA ARG A 348 -11.03 24.77 -30.50
C ARG A 348 -9.91 24.57 -29.47
N ILE A 349 -10.25 24.19 -28.25
CA ILE A 349 -9.25 23.88 -27.21
C ILE A 349 -8.34 22.73 -27.67
N LEU A 350 -8.90 21.68 -28.28
CA LEU A 350 -8.12 20.56 -28.81
C LEU A 350 -7.22 20.96 -29.98
N ASN A 351 -7.72 21.79 -30.90
CA ASN A 351 -6.94 22.28 -32.01
C ASN A 351 -5.76 23.14 -31.52
N ASP A 352 -6.02 24.06 -30.57
CA ASP A 352 -4.97 24.89 -29.96
C ASP A 352 -3.88 24.02 -29.29
N ILE A 353 -4.29 22.95 -28.57
CA ILE A 353 -3.35 22.00 -27.95
C ILE A 353 -2.55 21.24 -29.03
N ASN A 354 -3.20 20.76 -30.09
CA ASN A 354 -2.54 20.03 -31.17
C ASN A 354 -1.55 20.92 -31.94
N ASP A 355 -1.90 22.18 -32.16
CA ASP A 355 -1.02 23.17 -32.79
C ASP A 355 0.20 23.45 -31.90
N GLU A 356 0.04 23.56 -30.58
CA GLU A 356 1.15 23.72 -29.63
C GLU A 356 2.03 22.46 -29.51
N LEU A 357 1.50 21.27 -29.79
CA LEU A 357 2.22 20.00 -29.71
C LEU A 357 3.01 19.64 -31.00
N GLU A 358 2.99 20.49 -32.04
CA GLU A 358 3.80 20.41 -33.28
C GLU A 358 4.25 18.97 -33.70
N ASN A 359 3.30 18.08 -34.02
CA ASN A 359 3.54 16.69 -34.48
C ASN A 359 4.04 15.66 -33.44
N HIS A 360 3.95 15.93 -32.13
CA HIS A 360 4.18 14.91 -31.08
C HIS A 360 2.91 14.09 -30.73
N ALA A 361 1.84 14.22 -31.51
CA ALA A 361 0.49 13.73 -31.19
C ALA A 361 0.28 12.22 -31.34
N ASP A 362 1.19 11.49 -31.99
CA ASP A 362 0.94 10.10 -32.38
C ASP A 362 1.07 9.07 -31.23
N SER A 363 1.43 9.47 -30.00
CA SER A 363 1.64 8.47 -28.92
C SER A 363 1.45 8.92 -27.47
N SER A 364 0.77 10.05 -27.17
CA SER A 364 0.63 10.51 -25.78
C SER A 364 -0.84 10.62 -25.37
N ASP A 365 -1.20 9.96 -24.27
CA ASP A 365 -2.49 10.15 -23.62
C ASP A 365 -2.59 11.60 -23.11
N LEU A 366 -3.55 12.35 -23.66
CA LEU A 366 -3.74 13.76 -23.31
C LEU A 366 -4.58 13.87 -22.03
N TYR A 367 -4.05 14.61 -21.06
CA TYR A 367 -4.75 14.90 -19.80
C TYR A 367 -4.97 16.39 -19.60
N ILE A 368 -6.14 16.75 -19.08
CA ILE A 368 -6.43 18.11 -18.61
C ILE A 368 -6.47 18.11 -17.08
N GLY A 369 -5.55 18.86 -16.48
CA GLY A 369 -5.56 19.16 -15.04
C GLY A 369 -6.62 20.22 -14.71
N VAL A 370 -7.59 19.86 -13.86
CA VAL A 370 -8.69 20.72 -13.44
C VAL A 370 -8.58 21.02 -11.96
N ILE A 371 -8.35 22.30 -11.63
CA ILE A 371 -8.39 22.78 -10.25
C ILE A 371 -9.85 23.04 -9.86
N LYS A 372 -10.38 22.24 -8.95
CA LYS A 372 -11.74 22.36 -8.42
C LYS A 372 -11.69 22.97 -7.03
N ARG A 373 -12.54 23.97 -6.78
CA ARG A 373 -12.81 24.49 -5.43
C ARG A 373 -14.17 23.99 -4.99
N ARG A 374 -14.21 23.23 -3.91
CA ARG A 374 -15.43 22.63 -3.35
C ARG A 374 -15.63 23.07 -1.92
N SER A 375 -16.86 23.40 -1.55
CA SER A 375 -17.28 23.50 -0.15
C SER A 375 -17.68 22.11 0.32
N ILE A 376 -16.89 21.49 1.20
CA ILE A 376 -17.26 20.23 1.84
C ILE A 376 -18.06 20.58 3.09
N SER A 377 -19.26 19.99 3.21
CA SER A 377 -20.04 19.95 4.44
C SER A 377 -20.34 18.50 4.76
N THR A 378 -19.80 18.02 5.87
CA THR A 378 -20.10 16.68 6.40
C THR A 378 -20.81 16.89 7.73
N GLY A 379 -22.13 16.68 7.77
CA GLY A 379 -22.94 16.90 8.98
C GLY A 379 -23.24 18.37 9.31
N SER A 380 -23.20 18.74 10.60
CA SER A 380 -23.62 20.06 11.11
C SER A 380 -22.50 21.11 11.21
N GLU A 381 -21.26 20.78 10.79
CA GLU A 381 -20.11 21.68 10.91
C GLU A 381 -19.94 22.63 9.70
N LYS A 382 -19.26 23.76 9.95
CA LYS A 382 -19.06 24.85 8.98
C LYS A 382 -18.40 24.37 7.69
N HIS A 383 -18.89 24.88 6.56
CA HIS A 383 -18.32 24.62 5.23
C HIS A 383 -16.81 24.91 5.19
N LYS A 384 -16.01 23.90 4.87
CA LYS A 384 -14.58 24.04 4.58
C LYS A 384 -14.41 24.12 3.06
N LEU A 385 -13.76 25.18 2.57
CA LEU A 385 -13.33 25.28 1.17
C LEU A 385 -12.06 24.46 0.99
N VAL A 386 -12.13 23.47 0.11
CA VAL A 386 -11.01 22.61 -0.26
C VAL A 386 -10.72 22.80 -1.74
N THR A 387 -9.44 22.92 -2.09
CA THR A 387 -8.98 22.92 -3.47
C THR A 387 -8.47 21.53 -3.80
N SER A 388 -8.89 20.96 -4.93
CA SER A 388 -8.35 19.69 -5.43
C SER A 388 -7.89 19.88 -6.87
N LEU A 389 -6.78 19.23 -7.23
CA LEU A 389 -6.34 19.10 -8.60
C LEU A 389 -6.72 17.71 -9.10
N ASP A 390 -7.52 17.67 -10.16
CA ASP A 390 -8.04 16.46 -10.77
C ASP A 390 -7.54 16.39 -12.21
N PHE A 391 -6.82 15.34 -12.60
CA PHE A 391 -6.52 15.09 -14.01
C PHE A 391 -7.66 14.33 -14.68
N HIS A 392 -7.85 14.56 -15.98
CA HIS A 392 -8.92 14.00 -16.76
C HIS A 392 -8.39 13.64 -18.15
N GLY A 393 -8.51 12.37 -18.55
CA GLY A 393 -8.15 11.93 -19.90
C GLY A 393 -9.06 12.58 -20.92
N VAL A 394 -8.51 12.94 -22.07
CA VAL A 394 -9.25 13.64 -23.13
C VAL A 394 -9.57 12.70 -24.28
N ILE A 395 -10.85 12.51 -24.56
CA ILE A 395 -11.31 11.87 -25.79
C ILE A 395 -11.86 12.95 -26.73
N GLY A 396 -11.30 12.99 -27.95
CA GLY A 396 -11.78 13.88 -29.00
C GLY A 396 -13.18 13.50 -29.47
N SER A 397 -14.10 14.46 -29.46
CA SER A 397 -15.40 14.37 -30.13
C SER A 397 -15.65 15.68 -30.89
N PRO A 398 -16.24 15.65 -32.10
CA PRO A 398 -16.38 16.81 -32.99
C PRO A 398 -17.18 18.00 -32.40
N TYR A 399 -17.77 17.85 -31.22
CA TYR A 399 -18.58 18.91 -30.57
C TYR A 399 -18.14 19.27 -29.15
N CYS A 400 -17.29 18.47 -28.48
CA CYS A 400 -16.92 18.65 -27.06
C CYS A 400 -15.60 17.93 -26.72
N VAL A 401 -14.86 18.47 -25.73
CA VAL A 401 -13.84 17.71 -25.01
C VAL A 401 -14.57 16.76 -24.06
N ILE A 402 -14.39 15.46 -24.26
CA ILE A 402 -14.87 14.44 -23.34
C ILE A 402 -13.77 14.26 -22.30
N LEU A 403 -13.98 14.80 -21.10
CA LEU A 403 -13.16 14.46 -19.94
C LEU A 403 -13.56 13.07 -19.43
N MET A 404 -12.76 12.05 -19.72
CA MET A 404 -12.86 10.72 -19.12
C MET A 404 -12.20 10.72 -17.74
N TYR A 405 -12.77 9.92 -16.83
CA TYR A 405 -12.30 9.79 -15.46
C TYR A 405 -11.00 8.96 -15.40
N GLU A 406 -9.84 9.62 -15.38
CA GLU A 406 -8.55 9.03 -15.00
C GLU A 406 -7.88 9.91 -13.97
N TYR A 407 -7.95 9.51 -12.69
CA TYR A 407 -7.55 10.36 -11.57
C TYR A 407 -6.12 10.09 -11.09
N LEU A 408 -5.31 11.14 -11.15
CA LEU A 408 -4.40 11.52 -10.07
C LEU A 408 -5.10 12.67 -9.33
N SER A 409 -5.42 12.50 -8.04
CA SER A 409 -5.96 13.60 -7.22
C SER A 409 -4.92 14.04 -6.21
N ALA A 410 -4.45 15.29 -6.36
CA ALA A 410 -3.65 15.96 -5.34
C ALA A 410 -4.57 16.89 -4.53
N LEU A 411 -4.59 16.70 -3.21
CA LEU A 411 -5.20 17.65 -2.28
C LEU A 411 -4.11 18.62 -1.85
N ASP A 412 -4.14 19.84 -2.37
CA ASP A 412 -3.33 20.93 -1.85
C ASP A 412 -3.98 21.49 -0.57
N HIS A 413 -3.20 21.54 0.51
CA HIS A 413 -3.60 22.09 1.80
C HIS A 413 -3.34 23.60 1.93
#